data_AF-A0A2T6E0R3-F1
#
_entry.id   AF-A0A2T6E0R3-F1
#
_cell.length_a   1.000
_cell.length_b   1.000
_cell.length_c   1.000
_cell.angle_alpha   90.00
_cell.angle_beta   90.00
_cell.angle_gamma   90.00
#
_symmetry.space_group_name_H-M   'P 1'
#
loop_
_entity.id
_entity.type
_entity.pdbx_description
1 polymer ?
#
loop_
_entity_poly.entity_id
_entity_poly.type
_entity_poly.pdbx_seq_one_letter_code
_entity_poly.pdbx_strand_id
1 'polypeptide(L)'
;MTLVPDSKPTVLILCTGNSCRSHFAEGIVRAVASDFLDVVSAGSKPAGYVHPLGINVMQEIQIELSDYTSKHMSIVMSRPVDTVITICGQADQTCPNFPGQVNRHHWPFDAPAYATGNAVGE
;
A
#
# COMPACT_ATOMS: atom_id res chain seq x y z
N MET A 1 -5.22 -29.86 -13.27
CA MET A 1 -3.88 -29.61 -12.72
C MET A 1 -3.75 -28.11 -12.59
N THR A 2 -4.16 -27.57 -11.44
CA THR A 2 -4.16 -26.13 -11.20
C THR A 2 -2.72 -25.74 -10.92
N LEU A 3 -2.12 -24.97 -11.82
CA LEU A 3 -0.79 -24.40 -11.61
C LEU A 3 -0.91 -23.40 -10.46
N VAL A 4 -0.73 -23.87 -9.23
CA VAL A 4 -0.46 -22.99 -8.11
C VAL A 4 1.02 -22.62 -8.28
N PRO A 5 1.36 -21.36 -8.60
CA PRO A 5 2.76 -20.96 -8.62
C PRO A 5 3.37 -21.26 -7.25
N ASP A 6 4.60 -21.79 -7.23
CA ASP A 6 5.35 -22.18 -6.01
C ASP A 6 5.53 -21.01 -5.02
N SER A 7 5.27 -19.78 -5.50
CA SER A 7 5.31 -18.52 -4.76
C SER A 7 4.09 -17.65 -5.13
N LYS A 8 3.48 -17.01 -4.14
CA LYS A 8 2.37 -16.07 -4.35
C LYS A 8 2.88 -14.85 -5.13
N PRO A 9 2.19 -14.40 -6.20
CA PRO A 9 2.59 -13.18 -6.91
C PRO A 9 2.62 -11.98 -5.97
N THR A 10 3.69 -11.19 -6.08
CA THR A 10 3.91 -10.05 -5.19
C THR A 10 3.28 -8.79 -5.77
N VAL A 11 2.40 -8.15 -4.98
CA VAL A 11 1.74 -6.90 -5.32
C VAL A 11 2.33 -5.77 -4.46
N LEU A 12 2.93 -4.78 -5.11
CA LEU A 12 3.48 -3.59 -4.47
C LEU A 12 2.49 -2.42 -4.54
N ILE A 13 2.11 -1.90 -3.38
CA ILE A 13 1.28 -0.70 -3.26
C ILE A 13 2.18 0.51 -2.96
N LEU A 14 2.24 1.45 -3.90
CA LEU A 14 3.11 2.62 -3.82
C LEU A 14 2.31 3.89 -3.52
N CYS A 15 2.75 4.63 -2.50
CA CYS A 15 2.37 6.03 -2.32
C CYS A 15 3.63 6.86 -2.03
N THR A 16 3.50 8.18 -1.93
CA THR A 16 4.61 9.06 -1.58
C THR A 16 5.06 8.82 -0.14
N GLY A 17 4.15 8.96 0.83
CA GLY A 17 4.49 8.98 2.25
C GLY A 17 4.53 7.64 2.97
N ASN A 18 3.97 6.57 2.40
CA ASN A 18 3.80 5.26 3.08
C ASN A 18 3.43 5.39 4.57
N SER A 19 2.33 6.07 4.84
CA SER A 19 1.91 6.44 6.20
C SER A 19 0.43 6.16 6.46
N CYS A 20 -0.42 6.38 5.45
CA CYS A 20 -1.88 6.22 5.58
C CYS A 20 -2.45 5.37 4.43
N ARG A 21 -2.79 5.97 3.28
CA ARG A 21 -3.42 5.30 2.11
C ARG A 21 -2.83 3.95 1.69
N SER A 22 -1.51 3.84 1.64
CA SER A 22 -0.86 2.60 1.23
C SER A 22 -0.97 1.49 2.28
N HIS A 23 -1.06 1.83 3.57
CA HIS A 23 -1.27 0.86 4.64
C HIS A 23 -2.73 0.37 4.67
N PHE A 24 -3.69 1.25 4.37
CA PHE A 24 -5.09 0.84 4.20
C PHE A 24 -5.24 -0.17 3.07
N ALA A 25 -4.70 0.16 1.91
CA ALA A 25 -4.76 -0.72 0.77
C ALA A 25 -4.00 -2.03 1.02
N GLU A 26 -2.83 -2.01 1.68
CA GLU A 26 -2.14 -3.24 2.06
C GLU A 26 -2.99 -4.09 3.03
N GLY A 27 -3.52 -3.49 4.10
CA GLY A 27 -4.32 -4.19 5.09
C GLY A 27 -5.58 -4.83 4.49
N ILE A 28 -6.33 -4.08 3.67
CA ILE A 28 -7.57 -4.56 3.02
C ILE A 28 -7.25 -5.69 2.05
N VAL A 29 -6.25 -5.53 1.19
CA VAL A 29 -5.94 -6.56 0.18
C VAL A 29 -5.37 -7.81 0.86
N ARG A 30 -4.59 -7.68 1.95
CA ARG A 30 -4.16 -8.85 2.74
C ARG A 30 -5.32 -9.55 3.42
N ALA A 31 -6.28 -8.81 3.97
CA ALA A 31 -7.46 -9.40 4.60
C ALA A 31 -8.30 -10.23 3.61
N VAL A 32 -8.39 -9.81 2.34
CA VAL A 32 -9.24 -10.47 1.33
C VAL A 32 -8.49 -11.49 0.48
N ALA A 33 -7.20 -11.29 0.22
CA ALA A 33 -6.46 -12.03 -0.80
C ALA A 33 -5.09 -12.58 -0.34
N SER A 34 -4.81 -12.62 0.98
CA SER A 34 -3.54 -13.14 1.51
C SER A 34 -3.26 -14.60 1.13
N ASP A 35 -4.28 -15.40 0.82
CA ASP A 35 -4.11 -16.77 0.35
C ASP A 35 -3.53 -16.86 -1.07
N PHE A 36 -3.71 -15.82 -1.89
CA PHE A 36 -3.34 -15.81 -3.30
C PHE A 36 -2.24 -14.80 -3.65
N LEU A 37 -2.08 -13.73 -2.85
CA LEU A 37 -1.18 -12.61 -3.15
C LEU A 37 -0.25 -12.34 -1.97
N ASP A 38 1.02 -12.01 -2.28
CA ASP A 38 1.93 -11.39 -1.32
C ASP A 38 1.88 -9.87 -1.48
N VAL A 39 1.18 -9.20 -0.57
CA VAL A 39 0.95 -7.75 -0.68
C VAL A 39 1.91 -7.00 0.21
N VAL A 40 2.61 -6.03 -0.37
CA VAL A 40 3.54 -5.15 0.34
C VAL A 40 3.27 -3.70 -0.04
N SER A 41 3.39 -2.76 0.90
CA SER A 41 3.38 -1.33 0.58
C SER A 41 4.77 -0.69 0.69
N ALA A 42 5.00 0.41 -0.03
CA ALA A 42 6.21 1.22 0.13
C ALA A 42 6.01 2.69 -0.23
N GLY A 43 6.97 3.52 0.18
CA GLY A 43 6.99 4.96 0.01
C GLY A 43 8.10 5.45 -0.92
N SER A 44 7.82 6.45 -1.76
CA SER A 44 8.89 7.20 -2.46
C SER A 44 9.62 8.20 -1.58
N LYS A 45 8.93 8.72 -0.57
CA LYS A 45 9.43 9.60 0.49
C LYS A 45 8.71 9.20 1.78
N PRO A 46 9.04 8.05 2.39
CA PRO A 46 8.34 7.53 3.56
C PRO A 46 8.37 8.56 4.69
N ALA A 47 7.22 8.73 5.35
CA ALA A 47 7.07 9.67 6.45
C ALA A 47 7.78 9.19 7.72
N GLY A 48 8.14 7.90 7.79
CA GLY A 48 8.81 7.29 8.94
C GLY A 48 7.84 6.83 10.05
N TYR A 49 6.53 7.02 9.88
CA TYR A 49 5.52 6.58 10.83
C TYR A 49 4.24 6.12 10.13
N VAL A 50 3.51 5.21 10.78
CA VAL A 50 2.14 4.83 10.42
C VAL A 50 1.18 5.83 11.09
N HIS A 51 0.24 6.37 10.32
CA HIS A 51 -0.67 7.39 10.84
C HIS A 51 -1.58 6.78 11.93
N PRO A 52 -1.60 7.30 13.18
CA PRO A 52 -2.30 6.67 14.29
C PRO A 52 -3.81 6.61 14.08
N LEU A 53 -4.43 7.66 13.51
CA LEU A 53 -5.85 7.60 13.11
C LEU A 53 -6.12 6.49 12.08
N GLY A 54 -5.14 6.16 11.26
CA GLY A 54 -5.30 5.07 10.30
C GLY A 54 -5.31 3.70 10.98
N ILE A 55 -4.56 3.52 12.05
CA ILE A 55 -4.60 2.29 12.85
C ILE A 55 -6.01 2.14 13.45
N ASN A 56 -6.53 3.21 14.06
CA ASN A 56 -7.87 3.20 14.67
C ASN A 56 -8.98 2.84 13.67
N VAL A 57 -9.00 3.51 12.50
CA VAL A 57 -10.02 3.25 11.46
C VAL A 57 -9.95 1.81 10.94
N MET A 58 -8.76 1.25 10.85
CA MET A 58 -8.59 -0.12 10.37
C MET A 58 -8.96 -1.14 11.43
N GLN A 59 -8.77 -0.82 12.72
CA GLN A 59 -9.28 -1.63 13.83
C GLN A 59 -10.81 -1.68 13.87
N GLU A 60 -11.51 -0.61 13.46
CA GLU A 60 -12.99 -0.62 13.35
C GLU A 60 -13.49 -1.68 12.38
N ILE A 61 -12.72 -1.99 11.34
CA ILE A 61 -13.01 -3.07 10.38
C ILE A 61 -12.24 -4.37 10.69
N GLN A 62 -11.72 -4.51 11.92
CA GLN A 62 -11.01 -5.69 12.42
C GLN A 62 -9.71 -6.02 11.66
N ILE A 63 -9.04 -5.00 11.09
CA ILE A 63 -7.73 -5.13 10.44
C ILE A 63 -6.65 -4.49 11.29
N GLU A 64 -5.74 -5.31 11.80
CA GLU A 64 -4.59 -4.86 12.59
C GLU A 64 -3.46 -4.32 11.70
N LEU A 65 -3.08 -3.06 11.94
CA LEU A 65 -1.96 -2.39 11.27
C LEU A 65 -0.78 -2.11 12.22
N SER A 66 -0.82 -2.60 13.46
CA SER A 66 0.13 -2.28 14.52
C SER A 66 1.58 -2.66 14.18
N ASP A 67 1.78 -3.73 13.40
CA ASP A 67 3.10 -4.22 12.97
C ASP A 67 3.62 -3.57 11.68
N TYR A 68 2.86 -2.64 11.10
CA TYR A 68 3.23 -2.02 9.82
C TYR A 68 4.29 -0.95 10.06
N THR A 69 5.16 -0.78 9.07
CA THR A 69 6.28 0.16 9.14
C THR A 69 6.35 0.99 7.88
N SER A 70 6.58 2.30 8.06
CA SER A 70 6.82 3.21 6.95
C SER A 70 8.19 2.94 6.35
N LYS A 71 8.22 2.50 5.09
CA LYS A 71 9.42 1.94 4.48
C LYS A 71 9.62 2.44 3.05
N HIS A 72 10.88 2.66 2.67
CA HIS A 72 11.22 3.20 1.35
C HIS A 72 11.12 2.12 0.27
N MET A 73 10.71 2.48 -0.94
CA MET A 73 10.56 1.54 -2.06
C MET A 73 11.86 0.80 -2.44
N SER A 74 13.03 1.36 -2.12
CA SER A 74 14.32 0.71 -2.42
C SER A 74 14.47 -0.68 -1.80
N ILE A 75 13.80 -0.96 -0.68
CA ILE A 75 13.86 -2.27 -0.02
C ILE A 75 13.11 -3.36 -0.79
N VAL A 76 12.13 -2.97 -1.62
CA VAL A 76 11.31 -3.89 -2.43
C VAL A 76 11.81 -3.96 -3.87
N MET A 77 12.70 -3.04 -4.29
CA MET A 77 13.30 -3.06 -5.63
C MET A 77 14.20 -4.27 -5.88
N SER A 78 14.70 -4.93 -4.82
CA SER A 78 15.49 -6.16 -4.92
C SER A 78 14.65 -7.43 -4.93
N ARG A 79 13.31 -7.32 -4.79
CA ARG A 79 12.39 -8.46 -4.80
C ARG A 79 11.72 -8.60 -6.17
N PRO A 80 11.36 -9.82 -6.60
CA PRO A 80 10.47 -10.00 -7.73
C PRO A 80 9.10 -9.42 -7.36
N VAL A 81 8.69 -8.36 -8.05
CA VAL A 81 7.36 -7.76 -7.92
C VAL A 81 6.64 -8.02 -9.23
N ASP A 82 5.44 -8.59 -9.18
CA ASP A 82 4.65 -8.90 -10.37
C ASP A 82 3.75 -7.73 -10.78
N THR A 83 3.22 -7.01 -9.78
CA THR A 83 2.25 -5.92 -9.98
C THR A 83 2.57 -4.73 -9.09
N VAL A 84 2.50 -3.52 -9.66
CA VAL A 84 2.66 -2.26 -8.93
C VAL A 84 1.37 -1.44 -9.03
N ILE A 85 0.78 -1.11 -7.88
CA ILE A 85 -0.42 -0.28 -7.77
C ILE A 85 -0.01 1.06 -7.17
N THR A 86 -0.13 2.14 -7.95
CA THR A 86 0.17 3.50 -7.49
C THR A 86 -1.12 4.17 -7.03
N ILE A 87 -1.16 4.63 -5.77
CA ILE A 87 -2.36 5.26 -5.17
C ILE A 87 -2.30 6.79 -5.25
N CYS A 88 -1.10 7.34 -5.25
CA CYS A 88 -0.84 8.77 -5.17
C CYS A 88 -0.30 9.23 -6.53
N GLY A 89 -0.87 10.28 -7.14
CA GLY A 89 -0.45 10.74 -8.48
C GLY A 89 1.05 11.07 -8.56
N GLN A 90 1.62 11.61 -7.47
CA GLN A 90 3.06 11.86 -7.39
C GLN A 90 3.89 10.58 -7.25
N ALA A 91 3.32 9.52 -6.70
CA ALA A 91 3.96 8.20 -6.69
C ALA A 91 3.96 7.57 -8.09
N ASP A 92 2.94 7.82 -8.93
CA ASP A 92 2.94 7.37 -10.32
C ASP A 92 4.04 8.06 -11.14
N GLN A 93 4.22 9.37 -10.97
CA GLN A 93 5.25 10.15 -11.67
C GLN A 93 6.69 9.84 -11.18
N THR A 94 6.84 9.52 -9.90
CA THR A 94 8.16 9.22 -9.29
C THR A 94 8.46 7.72 -9.30
N CYS A 95 7.57 6.88 -9.85
CA CYS A 95 7.74 5.44 -9.85
C CYS A 95 8.94 5.07 -10.73
N PRO A 96 10.03 4.52 -10.17
CA PRO A 96 11.15 4.06 -10.98
C PRO A 96 10.72 2.86 -11.83
N ASN A 97 11.41 2.62 -12.93
CA ASN A 97 11.25 1.38 -13.68
C ASN A 97 11.68 0.22 -12.79
N PHE A 98 10.73 -0.63 -12.39
CA PHE A 98 11.02 -1.88 -11.70
C PHE A 98 11.66 -2.86 -12.70
N PRO A 99 12.70 -3.61 -12.29
CA PRO A 99 13.29 -4.64 -13.14
C PRO A 99 12.28 -5.79 -13.33
N GLY A 100 11.96 -6.09 -14.59
CA GLY A 100 10.83 -6.96 -14.95
C GLY A 100 9.60 -6.13 -15.30
N GLN A 101 8.96 -6.43 -16.44
CA GLN A 101 7.83 -5.66 -16.94
C GLN A 101 6.60 -5.91 -16.05
N VAL A 102 6.51 -5.14 -14.96
CA VAL A 102 5.47 -5.26 -13.95
C VAL A 102 4.14 -4.75 -14.47
N ASN A 103 3.04 -5.44 -14.15
CA ASN A 103 1.71 -4.90 -14.40
C ASN A 103 1.53 -3.65 -13.55
N ARG A 104 1.40 -2.48 -14.18
CA ARG A 104 1.25 -1.20 -13.47
C ARG A 104 -0.18 -0.71 -13.55
N HIS A 105 -0.77 -0.46 -12.38
CA HIS A 105 -2.11 0.10 -12.26
C HIS A 105 -2.05 1.39 -11.44
N HIS A 106 -2.76 2.42 -11.88
CA HIS A 106 -2.94 3.65 -11.12
C HIS A 106 -4.36 3.72 -10.58
N TRP A 107 -4.51 3.60 -9.26
CA TRP A 107 -5.80 3.67 -8.57
C TRP A 107 -5.79 4.88 -7.65
N PRO A 108 -6.07 6.09 -8.20
CA PRO A 108 -5.99 7.31 -7.43
C PRO A 108 -6.98 7.25 -6.27
N PHE A 109 -6.48 7.52 -5.07
CA PHE A 109 -7.29 7.69 -3.88
C PHE A 109 -7.01 9.06 -3.27
N ASP A 110 -8.06 9.88 -3.19
CA ASP A 110 -7.99 11.19 -2.56
C ASP A 110 -7.61 11.01 -1.09
N ALA A 111 -6.63 11.80 -0.63
CA ALA A 111 -6.12 11.61 0.72
C ALA A 111 -7.15 12.11 1.73
N PRO A 112 -7.58 11.30 2.72
CA PRO A 112 -8.36 11.81 3.85
C PRO A 112 -7.55 12.80 4.70
N ALA A 113 -6.23 12.87 4.52
CA ALA A 113 -5.36 13.87 5.17
C ALA A 113 -5.62 15.32 4.71
N TYR A 114 -6.33 15.53 3.59
CA TYR A 114 -6.80 16.85 3.14
C TYR A 114 -8.30 17.06 3.40
N ALA A 115 -8.99 16.12 4.05
CA ALA A 115 -10.36 16.33 4.46
C ALA A 115 -10.37 17.42 5.54
N THR A 116 -10.74 18.64 5.16
CA THR A 116 -11.15 19.69 6.09
C THR A 116 -12.52 19.30 6.63
N GLY A 117 -12.56 18.37 7.58
CA GLY A 117 -13.77 18.11 8.33
C GLY A 117 -14.08 19.36 9.16
N ASN A 118 -15.19 20.03 8.85
CA ASN A 118 -15.81 20.89 9.85
C ASN A 118 -16.16 19.98 11.04
N ALA A 119 -15.73 20.35 12.24
CA ALA A 119 -16.32 19.79 13.44
C ALA A 119 -17.82 20.13 13.40
N VAL A 120 -18.66 19.17 13.04
CA VAL A 120 -20.09 19.23 13.31
C VAL A 120 -20.29 18.25 14.44
N GLY A 121 -20.53 18.80 15.62
CA GLY A 121 -20.79 18.01 16.82
C GLY A 121 -22.12 17.28 16.73
N GLU A 122 -22.18 16.19 17.48
CA GLU A 122 -23.34 15.70 18.21
C GLU A 122 -22.87 15.24 19.59
#